data_AF-A0A2E9UEH6-F1
#
_entry.id   AF-A0A2E9UEH6-F1
#
_cell.length_a   1.000
_cell.length_b   1.000
_cell.length_c   1.000
_cell.angle_alpha   90.00
_cell.angle_beta   90.00
_cell.angle_gamma   90.00
#
_symmetry.space_group_name_H-M   'P 1'
#
loop_
_entity.id
_entity.type
_entity.pdbx_description
1 polymer ?
#
loop_
_entity_poly.entity_id
_entity_poly.type
_entity_poly.pdbx_seq_one_letter_code
_entity_poly.pdbx_strand_id
1 'polypeptide(L)'
;MSFEINSESVEQIAIGAGILGTGGGGNPYIGKLRAQEIINQHGNIPVIHPNELKDDDLVICLGGIGAPTVGVEKVRGAESGRALKELENYLGKKATAVISGEIGGSNSLEPLIAAGENNIPVVDGDGMGRAFPEIHMKTFFIYGVSWTPAVVCDEKGNTALFTDAISAHWLEKMARAVTIQMGCAAVFATAPMTGIEVKQTAIHGTLSLAKEVGKAVQKSQKNKQNPIENILKAYPGKLLFEGKITDLSRTTTDGFARGYVTINGTNIFSENELTIEFQNENLIAYINDKIECMVPDLICIIDTETGEPITTELLRYGFRVSVLALPAPENLCTKKALEVVGPKGFGYDFDYENLLKIPRI
;
A
#
# COMPACT_ATOMS: atom_id res chain seq x y z
N MET A 1 1.70 14.83 18.10
CA MET A 1 0.77 14.91 16.97
C MET A 1 1.54 15.50 15.82
N SER A 2 1.67 14.76 14.72
CA SER A 2 2.40 15.20 13.52
C SER A 2 1.53 16.08 12.63
N PHE A 3 0.27 15.70 12.41
CA PHE A 3 -0.75 16.48 11.70
C PHE A 3 -2.16 15.91 11.95
N GLU A 4 -3.19 16.52 11.36
CA GLU A 4 -4.56 15.99 11.33
C GLU A 4 -4.98 15.61 9.90
N ILE A 5 -5.69 14.50 9.77
CA ILE A 5 -6.36 14.11 8.55
C ILE A 5 -7.65 14.92 8.43
N ASN A 6 -7.70 15.75 7.40
CA ASN A 6 -8.89 16.47 6.95
C ASN A 6 -9.19 16.12 5.48
N SER A 7 -10.28 16.64 4.92
CA SER A 7 -10.71 16.33 3.55
C SER A 7 -9.62 16.59 2.48
N GLU A 8 -8.85 17.68 2.62
CA GLU A 8 -7.72 17.98 1.74
C GLU A 8 -6.58 16.96 1.90
N SER A 9 -6.24 16.60 3.14
CA SER A 9 -5.20 15.61 3.43
C SER A 9 -5.59 14.23 2.90
N VAL A 10 -6.88 13.86 2.90
CA VAL A 10 -7.35 12.60 2.29
C VAL A 10 -7.10 12.57 0.79
N GLU A 11 -7.35 13.67 0.08
CA GLU A 11 -7.05 13.76 -1.35
C GLU A 11 -5.55 13.58 -1.61
N GLN A 12 -4.71 14.25 -0.81
CA GLN A 12 -3.25 14.15 -0.90
C GLN A 12 -2.77 12.73 -0.60
N ILE A 13 -3.24 12.12 0.49
CA ILE A 13 -2.87 10.76 0.87
C ILE A 13 -3.33 9.76 -0.20
N ALA A 14 -4.53 9.91 -0.77
CA ALA A 14 -5.02 9.02 -1.82
C ALA A 14 -4.10 9.02 -3.06
N ILE A 15 -3.67 10.21 -3.51
CA ILE A 15 -2.75 10.36 -4.65
C ILE A 15 -1.39 9.74 -4.31
N GLY A 16 -0.78 10.17 -3.19
CA GLY A 16 0.55 9.71 -2.82
C GLY A 16 0.61 8.21 -2.50
N ALA A 17 -0.38 7.68 -1.80
CA ALA A 17 -0.51 6.24 -1.54
C ALA A 17 -0.73 5.45 -2.82
N GLY A 18 -1.45 5.98 -3.81
CA GLY A 18 -1.57 5.34 -5.11
C GLY A 18 -0.22 5.25 -5.84
N ILE A 19 0.64 6.28 -5.71
CA ILE A 19 1.99 6.28 -6.29
C ILE A 19 2.88 5.28 -5.54
N LEU A 20 2.96 5.40 -4.21
CA LEU A 20 3.79 4.57 -3.34
C LEU A 20 3.33 3.11 -3.28
N GLY A 21 2.08 2.83 -3.66
CA GLY A 21 1.51 1.48 -3.77
C GLY A 21 2.08 0.65 -4.91
N THR A 22 2.96 1.19 -5.77
CA THR A 22 3.65 0.43 -6.83
C THR A 22 2.70 -0.32 -7.76
N GLY A 23 1.57 0.29 -8.09
CA GLY A 23 0.53 -0.31 -8.91
C GLY A 23 -0.49 -1.15 -8.14
N GLY A 24 -0.26 -1.48 -6.87
CA GLY A 24 -1.16 -2.26 -6.04
C GLY A 24 -1.78 -1.51 -4.87
N GLY A 25 -2.19 -2.25 -3.83
CA GLY A 25 -2.96 -1.74 -2.69
C GLY A 25 -4.40 -1.29 -3.01
N GLY A 26 -4.84 -1.58 -4.23
CA GLY A 26 -6.18 -1.29 -4.77
C GLY A 26 -6.38 0.19 -5.12
N ASN A 27 -7.27 0.46 -6.06
CA ASN A 27 -7.55 1.83 -6.47
C ASN A 27 -7.99 2.74 -5.31
N PRO A 28 -7.33 3.90 -5.08
CA PRO A 28 -7.62 4.75 -3.93
C PRO A 28 -8.96 5.49 -4.01
N TYR A 29 -9.61 5.56 -5.17
CA TYR A 29 -10.80 6.40 -5.40
C TYR A 29 -11.95 6.10 -4.44
N ILE A 30 -12.35 4.83 -4.32
CA ILE A 30 -13.48 4.45 -3.45
C ILE A 30 -13.11 4.62 -1.97
N GLY A 31 -11.90 4.22 -1.58
CA GLY A 31 -11.39 4.44 -0.22
C GLY A 31 -11.37 5.93 0.16
N LYS A 32 -11.01 6.80 -0.79
CA LYS A 32 -10.95 8.25 -0.62
C LYS A 32 -12.32 8.85 -0.34
N LEU A 33 -13.33 8.48 -1.13
CA LEU A 33 -14.70 8.94 -0.92
C LEU A 33 -15.23 8.50 0.45
N ARG A 34 -14.96 7.25 0.85
CA ARG A 34 -15.34 6.73 2.16
C ARG A 34 -14.65 7.49 3.30
N ALA A 35 -13.34 7.72 3.21
CA ALA A 35 -12.60 8.47 4.21
C ALA A 35 -13.06 9.95 4.31
N GLN A 36 -13.37 10.59 3.18
CA GLN A 36 -13.95 11.95 3.16
C GLN A 36 -15.30 11.99 3.87
N GLU A 37 -16.16 11.00 3.64
CA GLU A 37 -17.45 10.93 4.32
C GLU A 37 -17.30 10.75 5.84
N ILE A 38 -16.38 9.90 6.27
CA ILE A 38 -16.08 9.74 7.70
C ILE A 38 -15.60 11.05 8.33
N ILE A 39 -14.75 11.81 7.65
CA ILE A 39 -14.29 13.12 8.15
C ILE A 39 -15.45 14.12 8.22
N ASN A 40 -16.35 14.11 7.25
CA ASN A 40 -17.54 14.98 7.28
C ASN A 40 -18.46 14.65 8.47
N GLN A 41 -18.57 13.37 8.82
CA GLN A 41 -19.45 12.90 9.90
C GLN A 41 -18.83 13.03 11.29
N HIS A 42 -17.53 12.73 11.43
CA HIS A 42 -16.86 12.57 12.73
C HIS A 42 -15.79 13.63 13.01
N GLY A 43 -15.43 14.45 12.02
CA GLY A 43 -14.38 15.46 12.13
C GLY A 43 -13.00 14.94 11.75
N ASN A 44 -11.98 15.77 12.00
CA ASN A 44 -10.60 15.45 11.65
C ASN A 44 -10.04 14.32 12.53
N ILE A 45 -9.16 13.49 11.94
CA ILE A 45 -8.54 12.36 12.64
C ILE A 45 -7.10 12.74 13.02
N PRO A 46 -6.70 12.63 14.31
CA PRO A 46 -5.32 12.90 14.71
C PRO A 46 -4.35 11.85 14.14
N VAL A 47 -3.19 12.30 13.67
CA VAL A 47 -2.06 11.44 13.34
C VAL A 47 -0.97 11.59 14.39
N ILE A 48 -0.51 10.45 14.91
CA ILE A 48 0.55 10.39 15.92
C ILE A 48 1.78 9.70 15.36
N HIS A 49 2.97 10.22 15.67
CA HIS A 49 4.21 9.54 15.34
C HIS A 49 4.34 8.26 16.21
N PRO A 50 4.90 7.14 15.71
CA PRO A 50 5.10 5.91 16.49
C PRO A 50 5.76 6.11 17.87
N ASN A 51 6.71 7.06 17.97
CA ASN A 51 7.37 7.42 19.25
C ASN A 51 6.44 8.05 20.30
N GLU A 52 5.25 8.52 19.92
CA GLU A 52 4.26 9.07 20.86
C GLU A 52 3.42 7.99 21.54
N LEU A 53 3.44 6.75 21.03
CA LEU A 53 2.77 5.62 21.64
C LEU A 53 3.37 5.31 23.01
N LYS A 54 2.52 5.00 23.97
CA LYS A 54 2.94 4.36 25.21
C LYS A 54 3.31 2.91 24.93
N ASP A 55 4.18 2.37 25.75
CA ASP A 55 4.71 1.03 25.52
C ASP A 55 3.63 -0.06 25.57
N ASP A 56 2.56 0.14 26.34
CA ASP A 56 1.43 -0.78 26.54
C ASP A 56 0.15 -0.42 25.75
N ASP A 57 0.24 0.58 24.87
CA ASP A 57 -0.83 0.92 23.92
C ASP A 57 -1.20 -0.28 23.06
N LEU A 58 -2.48 -0.42 22.70
CA LEU A 58 -2.95 -1.48 21.80
C LEU A 58 -3.20 -0.88 20.42
N VAL A 59 -2.33 -1.20 19.47
CA VAL A 59 -2.44 -0.75 18.08
C VAL A 59 -2.92 -1.90 17.20
N ILE A 60 -3.98 -1.66 16.44
CA ILE A 60 -4.55 -2.66 15.52
C ILE A 60 -4.22 -2.30 14.07
N CYS A 61 -3.72 -3.28 13.32
CA CYS A 61 -3.48 -3.15 11.89
C CYS A 61 -4.77 -3.39 11.10
N LEU A 62 -5.08 -2.47 10.19
CA LEU A 62 -6.25 -2.55 9.30
C LEU A 62 -5.85 -2.48 7.83
N GLY A 63 -6.63 -3.13 6.96
CA GLY A 63 -6.46 -3.05 5.51
C GLY A 63 -7.52 -3.85 4.78
N GLY A 64 -7.58 -3.70 3.47
CA GLY A 64 -8.44 -4.48 2.58
C GLY A 64 -7.77 -5.79 2.15
N ILE A 65 -8.59 -6.81 1.94
CA ILE A 65 -8.20 -8.08 1.32
C ILE A 65 -9.19 -8.41 0.19
N GLY A 66 -8.70 -9.00 -0.90
CA GLY A 66 -9.53 -9.41 -2.02
C GLY A 66 -8.89 -9.13 -3.38
N ALA A 67 -9.72 -9.15 -4.41
CA ALA A 67 -9.32 -8.87 -5.78
C ALA A 67 -9.45 -7.36 -6.07
N PRO A 68 -8.36 -6.66 -6.45
CA PRO A 68 -8.41 -5.24 -6.80
C PRO A 68 -9.45 -4.92 -7.88
N THR A 69 -9.58 -5.80 -8.88
CA THR A 69 -10.57 -5.67 -9.97
C THR A 69 -12.02 -5.70 -9.49
N VAL A 70 -12.30 -6.31 -8.34
CA VAL A 70 -13.64 -6.28 -7.72
C VAL A 70 -13.77 -5.05 -6.84
N GLY A 71 -12.71 -4.67 -6.12
CA GLY A 71 -12.70 -3.51 -5.23
C GLY A 71 -13.00 -2.17 -5.92
N VAL A 72 -12.75 -2.05 -7.22
CA VAL A 72 -13.09 -0.84 -7.99
C VAL A 72 -14.60 -0.70 -8.28
N GLU A 73 -15.34 -1.81 -8.27
CA GLU A 73 -16.79 -1.82 -8.55
C GLU A 73 -17.63 -2.01 -7.29
N LYS A 74 -17.11 -2.78 -6.32
CA LYS A 74 -17.81 -3.14 -5.10
C LYS A 74 -17.54 -2.12 -3.99
N VAL A 75 -18.50 -1.20 -3.81
CA VAL A 75 -18.44 -0.20 -2.74
C VAL A 75 -18.48 -0.88 -1.36
N ARG A 76 -17.51 -0.55 -0.53
CA ARG A 76 -17.38 -1.00 0.87
C ARG A 76 -18.12 -0.08 1.83
N GLY A 77 -18.60 -0.64 2.95
CA GLY A 77 -19.37 0.06 3.97
C GLY A 77 -18.63 0.21 5.31
N ALA A 78 -19.31 -0.11 6.40
CA ALA A 78 -18.83 -0.03 7.79
C ALA A 78 -17.92 -1.20 8.23
N GLU A 79 -17.39 -1.96 7.27
CA GLU A 79 -16.64 -3.20 7.53
C GLU A 79 -15.29 -2.95 8.23
N SER A 80 -14.67 -1.77 8.04
CA SER A 80 -13.42 -1.39 8.72
C SER A 80 -13.63 -1.22 10.23
N GLY A 81 -14.64 -0.45 10.65
CA GLY A 81 -15.02 -0.34 12.06
C GLY A 81 -15.55 -1.66 12.65
N ARG A 82 -16.28 -2.46 11.86
CA ARG A 82 -16.76 -3.78 12.31
C ARG A 82 -15.61 -4.74 12.58
N ALA A 83 -14.63 -4.84 11.67
CA ALA A 83 -13.46 -5.70 11.86
C ALA A 83 -12.66 -5.32 13.12
N LEU A 84 -12.45 -4.01 13.34
CA LEU A 84 -11.83 -3.49 14.55
C LEU A 84 -12.62 -3.91 15.80
N LYS A 85 -13.94 -3.65 15.80
CA LYS A 85 -14.81 -3.91 16.94
C LYS A 85 -14.87 -5.40 17.32
N GLU A 86 -14.93 -6.29 16.33
CA GLU A 86 -14.91 -7.74 16.59
C GLU A 86 -13.59 -8.20 17.19
N LEU A 87 -12.46 -7.66 16.71
CA LEU A 87 -11.16 -7.98 17.27
C LEU A 87 -11.04 -7.46 18.71
N GLU A 88 -11.50 -6.23 18.99
CA GLU A 88 -11.57 -5.68 20.35
C GLU A 88 -12.45 -6.52 21.29
N ASN A 89 -13.60 -7.02 20.80
CA ASN A 89 -14.49 -7.88 21.57
C ASN A 89 -13.78 -9.19 21.95
N TYR A 90 -13.05 -9.80 21.02
CA TYR A 90 -12.26 -11.00 21.30
C TYR A 90 -11.11 -10.74 22.29
N LEU A 91 -10.41 -9.62 22.13
CA LEU A 91 -9.30 -9.23 23.01
C LEU A 91 -9.76 -8.76 24.39
N GLY A 92 -11.03 -8.37 24.55
CA GLY A 92 -11.54 -7.73 25.76
C GLY A 92 -10.92 -6.36 26.06
N LYS A 93 -10.22 -5.75 25.08
CA LYS A 93 -9.54 -4.45 25.20
C LYS A 93 -9.81 -3.61 23.96
N LYS A 94 -10.01 -2.31 24.17
CA LYS A 94 -10.17 -1.31 23.11
C LYS A 94 -8.83 -0.90 22.53
N ALA A 95 -8.77 -0.70 21.21
CA ALA A 95 -7.59 -0.15 20.56
C ALA A 95 -7.35 1.29 21.00
N THR A 96 -6.10 1.66 21.23
CA THR A 96 -5.69 3.03 21.53
C THR A 96 -5.35 3.81 20.26
N ALA A 97 -4.94 3.11 19.21
CA ALA A 97 -4.69 3.65 17.88
C ALA A 97 -4.86 2.55 16.82
N VAL A 98 -4.92 2.94 15.55
CA VAL A 98 -4.85 2.03 14.42
C VAL A 98 -3.68 2.37 13.50
N ILE A 99 -3.22 1.38 12.73
CA ILE A 99 -2.12 1.53 11.78
C ILE A 99 -2.48 0.85 10.45
N SER A 100 -1.95 1.38 9.34
CA SER A 100 -2.14 0.75 8.04
C SER A 100 -1.38 -0.56 7.92
N GLY A 101 -1.99 -1.54 7.26
CA GLY A 101 -1.30 -2.75 6.84
C GLY A 101 -0.23 -2.47 5.79
N GLU A 102 -0.46 -1.48 4.93
CA GLU A 102 0.46 -1.06 3.89
C GLU A 102 0.20 0.39 3.45
N ILE A 103 1.23 1.09 2.99
CA ILE A 103 1.09 2.38 2.30
C ILE A 103 0.96 2.14 0.79
N GLY A 104 -0.22 1.67 0.39
CA GLY A 104 -0.59 1.48 -1.00
C GLY A 104 -2.07 1.73 -1.23
N GLY A 105 -2.40 2.54 -2.23
CA GLY A 105 -3.74 2.68 -2.77
C GLY A 105 -4.84 2.87 -1.71
N SER A 106 -5.94 2.12 -1.84
CA SER A 106 -7.08 2.17 -0.92
C SER A 106 -6.75 1.62 0.47
N ASN A 107 -5.77 0.73 0.61
CA ASN A 107 -5.42 0.16 1.92
C ASN A 107 -4.90 1.21 2.89
N SER A 108 -4.26 2.27 2.38
CA SER A 108 -3.82 3.42 3.19
C SER A 108 -4.98 4.22 3.81
N LEU A 109 -6.20 4.05 3.29
CA LEU A 109 -7.38 4.81 3.67
C LEU A 109 -8.30 4.03 4.61
N GLU A 110 -8.21 2.69 4.63
CA GLU A 110 -9.04 1.83 5.50
C GLU A 110 -8.87 2.11 7.00
N PRO A 111 -7.65 2.34 7.53
CA PRO A 111 -7.48 2.71 8.94
C PRO A 111 -8.12 4.05 9.28
N LEU A 112 -8.16 5.00 8.34
CA LEU A 112 -8.76 6.32 8.57
C LEU A 112 -10.26 6.18 8.85
N ILE A 113 -10.92 5.27 8.14
CA ILE A 113 -12.36 5.00 8.30
C ILE A 113 -12.63 4.47 9.70
N ALA A 114 -11.93 3.41 10.12
CA ALA A 114 -12.12 2.84 11.45
C ALA A 114 -11.73 3.82 12.57
N ALA A 115 -10.66 4.60 12.37
CA ALA A 115 -10.20 5.61 13.31
C ALA A 115 -11.25 6.71 13.54
N GLY A 116 -11.82 7.25 12.46
CA GLY A 116 -12.86 8.27 12.54
C GLY A 116 -14.15 7.75 13.20
N GLU A 117 -14.60 6.55 12.84
CA GLU A 117 -15.78 5.91 13.47
C GLU A 117 -15.61 5.67 14.97
N ASN A 118 -14.37 5.46 15.44
CA ASN A 118 -14.06 5.13 16.84
C ASN A 118 -13.42 6.30 17.63
N ASN A 119 -13.19 7.45 16.98
CA ASN A 119 -12.54 8.62 17.57
C ASN A 119 -11.18 8.29 18.22
N ILE A 120 -10.33 7.55 17.51
CA ILE A 120 -8.96 7.18 17.93
C ILE A 120 -7.94 7.66 16.88
N PRO A 121 -6.68 7.92 17.28
CA PRO A 121 -5.65 8.35 16.34
C PRO A 121 -5.21 7.25 15.37
N VAL A 122 -4.63 7.69 14.25
CA VAL A 122 -3.91 6.83 13.31
C VAL A 122 -2.41 7.01 13.53
N VAL A 123 -1.67 5.90 13.55
CA VAL A 123 -0.21 5.93 13.64
C VAL A 123 0.38 6.31 12.28
N ASP A 124 1.33 7.24 12.27
CA ASP A 124 2.12 7.61 11.09
C ASP A 124 3.13 6.53 10.73
N GLY A 125 2.65 5.50 10.07
CA GLY A 125 3.44 4.36 9.63
C GLY A 125 2.56 3.25 9.07
N ASP A 126 3.21 2.22 8.56
CA ASP A 126 2.54 1.04 8.03
C ASP A 126 3.43 -0.21 8.14
N GLY A 127 2.89 -1.34 7.69
CA GLY A 127 3.56 -2.62 7.74
C GLY A 127 4.42 -2.94 6.52
N MET A 128 4.47 -2.14 5.46
CA MET A 128 5.09 -2.55 4.19
C MET A 128 5.90 -1.46 3.48
N GLY A 129 5.65 -0.16 3.72
CA GLY A 129 6.36 0.97 3.09
C GLY A 129 6.06 1.16 1.59
N ARG A 130 5.34 0.21 1.02
CA ARG A 130 4.74 0.12 -0.31
C ARG A 130 3.58 -0.87 -0.22
N ALA A 131 2.97 -1.28 -1.33
CA ALA A 131 2.11 -2.46 -1.34
C ALA A 131 2.91 -3.75 -1.60
N PHE A 132 2.42 -4.86 -1.04
CA PHE A 132 2.81 -6.22 -1.38
C PHE A 132 1.57 -7.13 -1.43
N PRO A 133 1.62 -8.24 -2.19
CA PRO A 133 0.41 -9.01 -2.46
C PRO A 133 -0.13 -9.77 -1.24
N GLU A 134 0.71 -10.12 -0.27
CA GLU A 134 0.37 -11.07 0.79
C GLU A 134 0.63 -10.53 2.19
N ILE A 135 -0.22 -10.88 3.17
CA ILE A 135 -0.10 -10.32 4.52
C ILE A 135 1.21 -10.65 5.21
N HIS A 136 1.82 -11.80 4.92
CA HIS A 136 3.05 -12.26 5.57
C HIS A 136 4.26 -11.36 5.26
N MET A 137 4.16 -10.55 4.21
CA MET A 137 5.20 -9.59 3.78
C MET A 137 5.24 -8.32 4.64
N LYS A 138 4.36 -8.20 5.64
CA LYS A 138 4.41 -7.08 6.61
C LYS A 138 5.66 -7.17 7.48
N THR A 139 6.35 -6.06 7.65
CA THR A 139 7.48 -5.89 8.57
C THR A 139 7.12 -6.28 10.00
N PHE A 140 5.87 -6.07 10.43
CA PHE A 140 5.36 -6.57 11.72
C PHE A 140 5.68 -8.06 11.90
N PHE A 141 5.28 -8.88 10.93
CA PHE A 141 5.44 -10.34 10.98
C PHE A 141 6.88 -10.77 10.71
N ILE A 142 7.56 -10.09 9.77
CA ILE A 142 8.99 -10.30 9.50
C ILE A 142 9.79 -10.09 10.80
N TYR A 143 9.41 -9.12 11.63
CA TYR A 143 10.10 -8.79 12.87
C TYR A 143 9.46 -9.37 14.15
N GLY A 144 8.56 -10.34 14.00
CA GLY A 144 8.15 -11.25 15.08
C GLY A 144 6.82 -10.93 15.77
N VAL A 145 6.06 -9.94 15.30
CA VAL A 145 4.68 -9.70 15.75
C VAL A 145 3.79 -10.87 15.33
N SER A 146 2.83 -11.23 16.18
CA SER A 146 1.85 -12.27 15.88
C SER A 146 0.89 -11.86 14.77
N TRP A 147 0.61 -12.77 13.84
CA TRP A 147 -0.41 -12.60 12.79
C TRP A 147 -1.84 -12.90 13.28
N THR A 148 -1.99 -13.57 14.41
CA THR A 148 -3.28 -13.82 15.08
C THR A 148 -3.37 -13.14 16.45
N PRO A 149 -4.58 -12.88 16.95
CA PRO A 149 -5.88 -13.03 16.27
C PRO A 149 -6.06 -12.10 15.08
N ALA A 150 -6.87 -12.52 14.12
CA ALA A 150 -7.23 -11.72 12.95
C ALA A 150 -8.73 -11.86 12.65
N VAL A 151 -9.35 -10.79 12.18
CA VAL A 151 -10.74 -10.76 11.74
C VAL A 151 -10.79 -10.37 10.28
N VAL A 152 -11.67 -11.00 9.51
CA VAL A 152 -12.07 -10.57 8.17
C VAL A 152 -13.57 -10.28 8.17
N CYS A 153 -13.96 -9.15 7.59
CA CYS A 153 -15.35 -8.69 7.54
C CYS A 153 -15.73 -8.23 6.12
N ASP A 154 -16.96 -8.52 5.71
CA ASP A 154 -17.53 -8.01 4.45
C ASP A 154 -18.56 -6.89 4.68
N GLU A 155 -19.04 -6.31 3.59
CA GLU A 155 -20.02 -5.23 3.56
C GLU A 155 -21.39 -5.67 4.09
N LYS A 156 -21.69 -6.98 4.04
CA LYS A 156 -22.96 -7.57 4.47
C LYS A 156 -23.02 -7.78 5.99
N GLY A 157 -21.88 -7.69 6.68
CA GLY A 157 -21.79 -7.96 8.12
C GLY A 157 -21.38 -9.37 8.47
N ASN A 158 -20.95 -10.18 7.51
CA ASN A 158 -20.34 -11.46 7.81
C ASN A 158 -18.95 -11.22 8.39
N THR A 159 -18.62 -11.95 9.46
CA THR A 159 -17.32 -11.88 10.12
C THR A 159 -16.73 -13.27 10.28
N ALA A 160 -15.41 -13.36 10.09
CA ALA A 160 -14.63 -14.56 10.38
C ALA A 160 -13.47 -14.18 11.30
N LEU A 161 -13.40 -14.83 12.46
CA LEU A 161 -12.33 -14.66 13.43
C LEU A 161 -11.37 -15.86 13.34
N PHE A 162 -10.11 -15.56 13.09
CA PHE A 162 -8.99 -16.49 13.12
C PHE A 162 -8.27 -16.32 14.45
N THR A 163 -8.52 -17.22 15.39
CA THR A 163 -7.88 -17.20 16.71
C THR A 163 -6.45 -17.71 16.66
N ASP A 164 -6.16 -18.64 15.74
CA ASP A 164 -4.84 -19.21 15.54
C ASP A 164 -4.60 -19.61 14.07
N ALA A 165 -3.34 -19.63 13.68
CA ALA A 165 -2.86 -20.13 12.40
C ALA A 165 -1.38 -20.52 12.55
N ILE A 166 -0.99 -21.67 12.00
CA ILE A 166 0.37 -22.19 12.19
C ILE A 166 1.46 -21.34 11.52
N SER A 167 1.08 -20.43 10.62
CA SER A 167 1.95 -19.41 10.03
C SER A 167 1.13 -18.26 9.44
N ALA A 168 1.76 -17.11 9.20
CA ALA A 168 1.14 -16.01 8.45
C ALA A 168 0.70 -16.44 7.03
N HIS A 169 1.42 -17.35 6.38
CA HIS A 169 1.02 -17.94 5.10
C HIS A 169 -0.27 -18.76 5.21
N TRP A 170 -0.47 -19.47 6.33
CA TRP A 170 -1.71 -20.20 6.57
C TRP A 170 -2.87 -19.25 6.87
N LEU A 171 -2.63 -18.19 7.63
CA LEU A 171 -3.63 -17.15 7.83
C LEU A 171 -4.05 -16.54 6.49
N GLU A 172 -3.11 -16.18 5.61
CA GLU A 172 -3.37 -15.64 4.28
C GLU A 172 -4.29 -16.56 3.47
N LYS A 173 -3.96 -17.86 3.41
CA LYS A 173 -4.74 -18.86 2.69
C LYS A 173 -6.17 -18.96 3.21
N MET A 174 -6.34 -19.02 4.53
CA MET A 174 -7.66 -19.12 5.16
C MET A 174 -8.46 -17.83 4.97
N ALA A 175 -7.84 -16.67 5.18
CA ALA A 175 -8.45 -15.36 4.99
C ALA A 175 -8.94 -15.19 3.56
N ARG A 176 -8.10 -15.49 2.55
CA ARG A 176 -8.48 -15.44 1.13
C ARG A 176 -9.64 -16.38 0.79
N ALA A 177 -9.62 -17.61 1.32
CA ALA A 177 -10.69 -18.57 1.08
C ALA A 177 -12.05 -18.03 1.58
N VAL A 178 -12.07 -17.39 2.74
CA VAL A 178 -13.26 -16.71 3.28
C VAL A 178 -13.62 -15.49 2.43
N THR A 179 -12.64 -14.66 2.05
CA THR A 179 -12.88 -13.47 1.21
C THR A 179 -13.54 -13.81 -0.12
N ILE A 180 -13.22 -14.96 -0.73
CA ILE A 180 -13.91 -15.44 -1.95
C ILE A 180 -15.42 -15.57 -1.69
N GLN A 181 -15.82 -16.20 -0.59
CA GLN A 181 -17.24 -16.37 -0.23
C GLN A 181 -17.92 -15.05 0.14
N MET A 182 -17.15 -14.07 0.62
CA MET A 182 -17.60 -12.70 0.87
C MET A 182 -17.79 -11.87 -0.42
N GLY A 183 -17.57 -12.45 -1.59
CA GLY A 183 -17.65 -11.75 -2.88
C GLY A 183 -16.36 -11.02 -3.22
N CYS A 184 -15.21 -11.62 -2.92
CA CYS A 184 -13.87 -11.24 -3.34
C CYS A 184 -13.38 -9.85 -2.89
N ALA A 185 -14.04 -9.20 -1.94
CA ALA A 185 -13.55 -8.00 -1.28
C ALA A 185 -14.07 -7.95 0.16
N ALA A 186 -13.16 -7.71 1.09
CA ALA A 186 -13.41 -7.62 2.52
C ALA A 186 -12.35 -6.70 3.16
N VAL A 187 -12.52 -6.41 4.45
CA VAL A 187 -11.54 -5.70 5.29
C VAL A 187 -11.07 -6.63 6.40
N PHE A 188 -9.79 -6.53 6.76
CA PHE A 188 -9.22 -7.24 7.88
C PHE A 188 -8.81 -6.31 9.02
N ALA A 189 -8.87 -6.83 10.24
CA ALA A 189 -8.19 -6.31 11.42
C ALA A 189 -7.25 -7.41 11.94
N THR A 190 -5.98 -7.11 12.17
CA THR A 190 -4.97 -8.10 12.55
C THR A 190 -3.85 -7.46 13.36
N ALA A 191 -2.84 -8.27 13.72
CA ALA A 191 -1.60 -7.85 14.37
C ALA A 191 -1.86 -6.91 15.56
N PRO A 192 -2.55 -7.37 16.62
CA PRO A 192 -2.65 -6.58 17.83
C PRO A 192 -1.26 -6.38 18.41
N MET A 193 -0.78 -5.15 18.36
CA MET A 193 0.57 -4.77 18.75
C MET A 193 0.55 -3.90 19.99
N THR A 194 1.57 -4.07 20.82
CA THR A 194 1.99 -3.09 21.82
C THR A 194 2.65 -1.87 21.16
N GLY A 195 2.68 -0.73 21.84
CA GLY A 195 3.39 0.44 21.32
C GLY A 195 4.90 0.21 21.13
N ILE A 196 5.52 -0.67 21.93
CA ILE A 196 6.91 -1.09 21.71
C ILE A 196 7.06 -1.83 20.38
N GLU A 197 6.18 -2.80 20.12
CA GLU A 197 6.22 -3.59 18.87
C GLU A 197 6.04 -2.69 17.65
N VAL A 198 5.14 -1.70 17.70
CA VAL A 198 4.99 -0.72 16.61
C VAL A 198 6.29 0.04 16.38
N LYS A 199 6.90 0.61 17.42
CA LYS A 199 8.16 1.38 17.31
C LYS A 199 9.32 0.55 16.73
N GLN A 200 9.30 -0.76 16.94
CA GLN A 200 10.38 -1.66 16.52
C GLN A 200 10.16 -2.27 15.13
N THR A 201 8.91 -2.44 14.73
CA THR A 201 8.58 -3.27 13.56
C THR A 201 7.85 -2.53 12.45
N ALA A 202 7.24 -1.37 12.72
CA ALA A 202 6.60 -0.55 11.69
C ALA A 202 7.63 0.20 10.84
N ILE A 203 7.22 0.54 9.63
CA ILE A 203 7.91 1.56 8.83
C ILE A 203 7.28 2.90 9.18
N HIS A 204 8.08 3.81 9.71
CA HIS A 204 7.60 5.08 10.24
C HIS A 204 7.41 6.13 9.15
N GLY A 205 6.49 7.08 9.36
CA GLY A 205 6.37 8.29 8.55
C GLY A 205 5.72 8.10 7.18
N THR A 206 5.19 6.92 6.88
CA THR A 206 4.71 6.59 5.53
C THR A 206 3.41 7.28 5.17
N LEU A 207 2.54 7.55 6.15
CA LEU A 207 1.32 8.33 5.94
C LEU A 207 1.65 9.81 5.67
N SER A 208 2.60 10.37 6.42
CA SER A 208 3.17 11.69 6.15
C SER A 208 3.81 11.77 4.77
N LEU A 209 4.58 10.74 4.37
CA LEU A 209 5.20 10.67 3.05
C LEU A 209 4.16 10.65 1.92
N ALA A 210 3.13 9.81 2.05
CA ALA A 210 2.02 9.78 1.09
C ALA A 210 1.35 11.14 0.95
N LYS A 211 1.09 11.83 2.08
CA LYS A 211 0.55 13.19 2.06
C LYS A 211 1.46 14.18 1.32
N GLU A 212 2.76 14.20 1.60
CA GLU A 212 3.69 15.15 0.96
C GLU A 212 3.88 14.86 -0.54
N VAL A 213 3.90 13.58 -0.95
CA VAL A 213 3.92 13.20 -2.37
C VAL A 213 2.66 13.67 -3.09
N GLY A 214 1.46 13.40 -2.54
CA GLY A 214 0.22 13.84 -3.17
C GLY A 214 0.06 15.36 -3.21
N LYS A 215 0.52 16.06 -2.17
CA LYS A 215 0.60 17.53 -2.17
C LYS A 215 1.53 18.05 -3.26
N ALA A 216 2.64 17.38 -3.54
CA ALA A 216 3.53 17.72 -4.64
C ALA A 216 2.84 17.58 -6.00
N VAL A 217 2.04 16.52 -6.20
CA VAL A 217 1.22 16.33 -7.41
C VAL A 217 0.18 17.46 -7.55
N GLN A 218 -0.63 17.70 -6.52
CA GLN A 218 -1.65 18.76 -6.53
C GLN A 218 -1.05 20.14 -6.81
N LYS A 219 0.10 20.44 -6.19
CA LYS A 219 0.83 21.70 -6.43
C LYS A 219 1.27 21.81 -7.88
N SER A 220 1.69 20.71 -8.49
CA SER A 220 2.12 20.66 -9.89
C SER A 220 0.94 20.92 -10.83
N GLN A 221 -0.18 20.25 -10.60
CA GLN A 221 -1.42 20.44 -11.36
C GLN A 221 -1.92 21.88 -11.27
N LYS A 222 -2.00 22.43 -10.05
CA LYS A 222 -2.47 23.80 -9.81
C LYS A 222 -1.60 24.86 -10.48
N ASN A 223 -0.28 24.66 -10.47
CA ASN A 223 0.69 25.63 -11.00
C ASN A 223 1.17 25.31 -12.42
N LYS A 224 0.65 24.26 -13.06
CA LYS A 224 1.09 23.74 -14.37
C LYS A 224 2.60 23.49 -14.44
N GLN A 225 3.14 22.90 -13.37
CA GLN A 225 4.56 22.50 -13.27
C GLN A 225 4.70 21.01 -13.60
N ASN A 226 5.93 20.58 -13.89
CA ASN A 226 6.25 19.17 -14.10
C ASN A 226 5.97 18.35 -12.82
N PRO A 227 5.00 17.42 -12.83
CA PRO A 227 4.67 16.63 -11.64
C PRO A 227 5.81 15.71 -11.21
N ILE A 228 6.57 15.15 -12.16
CA ILE A 228 7.67 14.21 -11.91
C ILE A 228 8.75 14.87 -11.06
N GLU A 229 9.17 16.08 -11.44
CA GLU A 229 10.20 16.82 -10.70
C GLU A 229 9.77 17.15 -9.27
N ASN A 230 8.50 17.48 -9.07
CA ASN A 230 7.98 17.81 -7.75
C ASN A 230 7.80 16.55 -6.87
N ILE A 231 7.37 15.43 -7.45
CA ILE A 231 7.35 14.13 -6.75
C ILE A 231 8.77 13.75 -6.31
N LEU A 232 9.76 13.81 -7.22
CA LEU A 232 11.15 13.46 -6.92
C LEU A 232 11.84 14.43 -5.94
N LYS A 233 11.33 15.65 -5.78
CA LYS A 233 11.73 16.57 -4.70
C LYS A 233 11.14 16.16 -3.36
N ALA A 234 9.90 15.67 -3.34
CA ALA A 234 9.23 15.22 -2.12
C ALA A 234 9.80 13.88 -1.63
N TYR A 235 10.10 12.96 -2.55
CA TYR A 235 10.75 11.70 -2.25
C TYR A 235 11.84 11.40 -3.29
N PRO A 236 13.13 11.57 -2.94
CA PRO A 236 14.23 11.38 -3.86
C PRO A 236 14.27 9.99 -4.48
N GLY A 237 14.32 9.96 -5.81
CA GLY A 237 14.34 8.75 -6.62
C GLY A 237 14.85 9.06 -8.03
N LYS A 238 14.49 8.22 -8.99
CA LYS A 238 14.88 8.35 -10.39
C LYS A 238 13.64 8.31 -11.30
N LEU A 239 13.58 9.20 -12.29
CA LEU A 239 12.73 8.96 -13.47
C LEU A 239 13.39 7.81 -14.26
N LEU A 240 12.82 6.62 -14.13
CA LEU A 240 13.35 5.41 -14.73
C LEU A 240 13.09 5.39 -16.24
N PHE A 241 11.89 5.80 -16.64
CA PHE A 241 11.45 5.76 -18.02
C PHE A 241 10.27 6.70 -18.29
N GLU A 242 10.08 7.11 -19.54
CA GLU A 242 8.90 7.83 -20.01
C GLU A 242 8.53 7.30 -21.39
N GLY A 243 7.24 7.03 -21.61
CA GLY A 243 6.80 6.46 -22.88
C GLY A 243 5.32 6.22 -22.99
N LYS A 244 4.94 5.40 -23.96
CA LYS A 244 3.56 4.98 -24.22
C LYS A 244 3.42 3.47 -24.03
N ILE A 245 2.37 3.05 -23.33
CA ILE A 245 2.04 1.63 -23.18
C ILE A 245 1.69 1.05 -24.55
N THR A 246 2.42 0.02 -24.96
CA THR A 246 2.31 -0.67 -26.27
C THR A 246 1.89 -2.13 -26.14
N ASP A 247 2.09 -2.75 -24.99
CA ASP A 247 1.53 -4.07 -24.69
C ASP A 247 1.18 -4.21 -23.22
N LEU A 248 0.18 -5.04 -22.93
CA LEU A 248 -0.26 -5.35 -21.57
C LEU A 248 -0.88 -6.75 -21.57
N SER A 249 -0.23 -7.66 -20.87
CA SER A 249 -0.77 -8.98 -20.57
C SER A 249 -1.10 -9.06 -19.09
N ARG A 250 -2.29 -9.58 -18.77
CA ARG A 250 -2.74 -9.76 -17.39
C ARG A 250 -3.63 -10.98 -17.28
N THR A 251 -3.24 -11.91 -16.43
CA THR A 251 -4.00 -13.12 -16.12
C THR A 251 -4.19 -13.24 -14.61
N THR A 252 -5.38 -13.63 -14.17
CA THR A 252 -5.63 -13.90 -12.75
C THR A 252 -5.28 -15.36 -12.46
N THR A 253 -4.29 -15.59 -11.60
CA THR A 253 -3.86 -16.92 -11.14
C THR A 253 -3.75 -16.91 -9.62
N ASP A 254 -4.30 -17.93 -8.95
CA ASP A 254 -4.31 -18.06 -7.48
C ASP A 254 -4.85 -16.84 -6.71
N GLY A 255 -5.74 -16.05 -7.33
CA GLY A 255 -6.29 -14.84 -6.73
C GLY A 255 -5.42 -13.58 -6.89
N PHE A 256 -4.35 -13.65 -7.67
CA PHE A 256 -3.46 -12.52 -7.99
C PHE A 256 -3.48 -12.21 -9.48
N ALA A 257 -3.42 -10.91 -9.83
CA ALA A 257 -3.21 -10.47 -11.21
C ALA A 257 -1.71 -10.55 -11.53
N ARG A 258 -1.31 -11.48 -12.39
CA ARG A 258 0.07 -11.64 -12.86
C ARG A 258 0.19 -11.25 -14.32
N GLY A 259 1.29 -10.65 -14.70
CA GLY A 259 1.53 -10.29 -16.09
C GLY A 259 2.66 -9.28 -16.26
N TYR A 260 2.63 -8.61 -17.40
CA TYR A 260 3.63 -7.60 -17.75
C TYR A 260 3.00 -6.44 -18.50
N VAL A 261 3.67 -5.29 -18.46
CA VAL A 261 3.36 -4.12 -19.28
C VAL A 261 4.62 -3.69 -20.03
N THR A 262 4.46 -3.41 -21.33
CA THR A 262 5.54 -2.92 -22.20
C THR A 262 5.27 -1.47 -22.57
N ILE A 263 6.30 -0.64 -22.46
CA ILE A 263 6.28 0.80 -22.69
C ILE A 263 7.37 1.16 -23.69
N ASN A 264 6.98 1.70 -24.83
CA ASN A 264 7.94 2.22 -25.81
C ASN A 264 8.30 3.65 -25.43
N GLY A 265 9.60 3.93 -25.38
CA GLY A 265 10.10 5.19 -24.88
C GLY A 265 9.74 6.40 -25.75
N THR A 266 9.68 7.56 -25.12
CA THR A 266 9.52 8.85 -25.78
C THR A 266 10.67 9.79 -25.39
N ASN A 267 10.86 10.86 -26.17
CA ASN A 267 11.88 11.87 -25.91
C ASN A 267 13.29 11.25 -25.76
N ILE A 268 13.95 11.45 -24.62
CA ILE A 268 15.28 10.90 -24.35
C ILE A 268 15.31 9.36 -24.27
N PHE A 269 14.15 8.71 -24.18
CA PHE A 269 14.00 7.27 -24.11
C PHE A 269 13.60 6.63 -25.46
N SER A 270 13.49 7.38 -26.56
CA SER A 270 12.89 6.92 -27.84
C SER A 270 13.44 5.62 -28.41
N GLU A 271 14.73 5.34 -28.18
CA GLU A 271 15.42 4.14 -28.70
C GLU A 271 15.35 2.95 -27.75
N ASN A 272 14.55 3.02 -26.69
CA ASN A 272 14.47 2.00 -25.65
C ASN A 272 13.03 1.52 -25.46
N GLU A 273 12.93 0.33 -24.90
CA GLU A 273 11.69 -0.28 -24.44
C GLU A 273 11.84 -0.66 -22.96
N LEU A 274 10.80 -0.37 -22.18
CA LEU A 274 10.69 -0.81 -20.79
C LEU A 274 9.63 -1.91 -20.69
N THR A 275 9.99 -3.03 -20.08
CA THR A 275 9.03 -4.06 -19.63
C THR A 275 9.00 -4.10 -18.11
N ILE A 276 7.80 -4.08 -17.52
CA ILE A 276 7.59 -4.25 -16.08
C ILE A 276 6.79 -5.51 -15.85
N GLU A 277 7.31 -6.41 -15.02
CA GLU A 277 6.60 -7.59 -14.54
C GLU A 277 5.90 -7.29 -13.21
N PHE A 278 4.67 -7.79 -13.04
CA PHE A 278 3.87 -7.51 -11.85
C PHE A 278 3.10 -8.75 -11.34
N GLN A 279 2.87 -8.78 -10.02
CA GLN A 279 1.90 -9.65 -9.34
C GLN A 279 1.09 -8.76 -8.38
N ASN A 280 -0.06 -8.24 -8.83
CA ASN A 280 -0.79 -7.09 -8.27
C ASN A 280 0.03 -5.80 -8.21
N GLU A 281 1.26 -5.87 -7.72
CA GLU A 281 2.24 -4.80 -7.62
C GLU A 281 3.37 -4.98 -8.65
N ASN A 282 3.98 -3.88 -9.10
CA ASN A 282 5.14 -3.86 -9.99
C ASN A 282 6.38 -4.39 -9.26
N LEU A 283 7.00 -5.44 -9.80
CA LEU A 283 8.08 -6.16 -9.13
C LEU A 283 9.44 -5.89 -9.75
N ILE A 284 9.58 -6.05 -11.08
CA ILE A 284 10.86 -5.92 -11.78
C ILE A 284 10.67 -5.05 -13.02
N ALA A 285 11.62 -4.16 -13.28
CA ALA A 285 11.64 -3.29 -14.44
C ALA A 285 12.90 -3.54 -15.28
N TYR A 286 12.68 -3.86 -16.56
CA TYR A 286 13.72 -4.16 -17.55
C TYR A 286 13.75 -3.08 -18.62
N ILE A 287 14.90 -2.43 -18.85
CA ILE A 287 15.11 -1.60 -20.04
C ILE A 287 15.97 -2.40 -21.02
N ASN A 288 15.42 -2.71 -22.20
CA ASN A 288 16.07 -3.55 -23.21
C ASN A 288 16.69 -4.83 -22.59
N ASP A 289 15.87 -5.62 -21.90
CA ASP A 289 16.22 -6.87 -21.21
C ASP A 289 17.19 -6.76 -20.01
N LYS A 290 17.63 -5.54 -19.65
CA LYS A 290 18.48 -5.32 -18.48
C LYS A 290 17.65 -4.85 -17.29
N ILE A 291 17.81 -5.51 -16.14
CA ILE A 291 17.14 -5.09 -14.90
C ILE A 291 17.69 -3.73 -14.46
N GLU A 292 16.79 -2.76 -14.29
CA GLU A 292 17.11 -1.40 -13.88
C GLU A 292 16.43 -1.01 -12.55
N CYS A 293 15.40 -1.73 -12.13
CA CYS A 293 14.81 -1.64 -10.79
C CYS A 293 14.18 -2.97 -10.40
N MET A 294 14.20 -3.30 -9.10
CA MET A 294 13.65 -4.55 -8.57
C MET A 294 13.12 -4.36 -7.15
N VAL A 295 12.12 -5.15 -6.80
CA VAL A 295 11.58 -5.28 -5.44
C VAL A 295 12.70 -5.57 -4.42
N PRO A 296 12.71 -4.95 -3.23
CA PRO A 296 11.66 -4.13 -2.64
C PRO A 296 11.58 -2.67 -3.11
N ASP A 297 12.54 -2.16 -3.91
CA ASP A 297 12.48 -0.78 -4.40
C ASP A 297 11.20 -0.54 -5.21
N LEU A 298 10.65 0.66 -5.10
CA LEU A 298 9.33 0.98 -5.60
C LEU A 298 9.40 1.27 -7.09
N ILE A 299 8.55 0.59 -7.88
CA ILE A 299 8.33 0.87 -9.30
C ILE A 299 6.94 1.47 -9.44
N CYS A 300 6.87 2.78 -9.67
CA CYS A 300 5.63 3.54 -9.68
C CYS A 300 5.31 4.00 -11.09
N ILE A 301 4.12 3.66 -11.59
CA ILE A 301 3.64 4.12 -12.90
C ILE A 301 2.65 5.25 -12.67
N ILE A 302 2.92 6.40 -13.27
CA ILE A 302 2.07 7.59 -13.20
C ILE A 302 1.72 8.09 -14.59
N ASP A 303 0.60 8.78 -14.71
CA ASP A 303 0.26 9.55 -15.90
C ASP A 303 1.25 10.71 -16.08
N THR A 304 1.87 10.81 -17.26
CA THR A 304 2.95 11.78 -17.52
C THR A 304 2.50 13.23 -17.39
N GLU A 305 1.25 13.53 -17.73
CA GLU A 305 0.76 14.91 -17.77
C GLU A 305 0.26 15.36 -16.39
N THR A 306 -0.51 14.50 -15.72
CA THR A 306 -1.21 14.84 -14.47
C THR A 306 -0.42 14.47 -13.22
N GLY A 307 0.48 13.49 -13.31
CA GLY A 307 1.18 12.91 -12.17
C GLY A 307 0.32 11.95 -11.32
N GLU A 308 -0.90 11.65 -11.77
CA GLU A 308 -1.80 10.73 -11.06
C GLU A 308 -1.28 9.28 -11.14
N PRO A 309 -1.43 8.48 -10.07
CA PRO A 309 -1.03 7.08 -10.08
C PRO A 309 -1.92 6.24 -10.98
N ILE A 310 -1.32 5.25 -11.65
CA ILE A 310 -2.03 4.26 -12.44
C ILE A 310 -1.80 2.89 -11.79
N THR A 311 -2.84 2.35 -11.18
CA THR A 311 -2.82 1.00 -10.60
C THR A 311 -2.84 -0.08 -11.68
N THR A 312 -2.37 -1.29 -11.36
CA THR A 312 -2.25 -2.40 -12.34
C THR A 312 -3.61 -2.82 -12.91
N GLU A 313 -4.70 -2.68 -12.16
CA GLU A 313 -6.05 -2.89 -12.67
C GLU A 313 -6.50 -1.82 -13.69
N LEU A 314 -5.90 -0.62 -13.66
CA LEU A 314 -6.21 0.52 -14.53
C LEU A 314 -5.24 0.74 -15.69
N LEU A 315 -4.12 0.00 -15.79
CA LEU A 315 -3.23 0.07 -16.95
C LEU A 315 -3.98 -0.23 -18.26
N ARG A 316 -3.76 0.58 -19.30
CA ARG A 316 -4.40 0.41 -20.62
C ARG A 316 -3.40 0.70 -21.74
N TYR A 317 -3.54 -0.02 -22.85
CA TYR A 317 -2.82 0.29 -24.09
C TYR A 317 -3.03 1.75 -24.48
N GLY A 318 -1.94 2.40 -24.84
CA GLY A 318 -1.94 3.76 -25.38
C GLY A 318 -1.81 4.88 -24.36
N PHE A 319 -1.84 4.59 -23.05
CA PHE A 319 -1.56 5.59 -22.02
C PHE A 319 -0.13 6.10 -22.14
N ARG A 320 0.05 7.40 -21.89
CA ARG A 320 1.36 8.05 -21.78
C ARG A 320 1.75 8.06 -20.31
N VAL A 321 2.84 7.39 -20.00
CA VAL A 321 3.22 7.11 -18.63
C VAL A 321 4.68 7.45 -18.36
N SER A 322 4.93 7.85 -17.12
CA SER A 322 6.27 7.99 -16.57
C SER A 322 6.44 6.97 -15.46
N VAL A 323 7.59 6.30 -15.45
CA VAL A 323 7.93 5.27 -14.47
C VAL A 323 8.97 5.84 -13.53
N LEU A 324 8.63 5.89 -12.25
CA LEU A 324 9.54 6.33 -11.19
C LEU A 324 10.09 5.11 -10.47
N ALA A 325 11.39 5.15 -10.15
CA ALA A 325 12.03 4.21 -9.26
C ALA A 325 12.42 4.93 -7.96
N LEU A 326 11.84 4.49 -6.84
CA LEU A 326 12.07 5.10 -5.52
C LEU A 326 12.72 4.06 -4.59
N PRO A 327 13.64 4.45 -3.70
CA PRO A 327 14.30 3.51 -2.80
C PRO A 327 13.29 2.90 -1.83
N ALA A 328 13.40 1.61 -1.55
CA ALA A 328 12.69 0.98 -0.44
C ALA A 328 13.19 1.50 0.92
N PRO A 329 12.34 1.53 1.96
CA PRO A 329 12.77 1.75 3.34
C PRO A 329 13.84 0.75 3.78
N GLU A 330 14.75 1.18 4.67
CA GLU A 330 15.85 0.33 5.16
C GLU A 330 15.34 -0.98 5.80
N ASN A 331 14.19 -0.92 6.48
CA ASN A 331 13.53 -2.06 7.10
C ASN A 331 13.20 -3.19 6.12
N LEU A 332 13.09 -2.92 4.82
CA LEU A 332 12.83 -3.94 3.78
C LEU A 332 14.11 -4.52 3.17
N CYS A 333 15.27 -3.91 3.47
CA CYS A 333 16.55 -4.24 2.83
C CYS A 333 17.48 -5.04 3.75
N THR A 334 17.02 -5.43 4.94
CA THR A 334 17.76 -6.35 5.81
C THR A 334 17.78 -7.73 5.19
N LYS A 335 18.79 -8.55 5.51
CA LYS A 335 18.86 -9.94 5.02
C LYS A 335 17.57 -10.72 5.31
N LYS A 336 17.01 -10.55 6.52
CA LYS A 336 15.77 -11.21 6.96
C LYS A 336 14.57 -10.76 6.13
N ALA A 337 14.45 -9.46 5.85
CA ALA A 337 13.36 -8.95 5.03
C ALA A 337 13.48 -9.39 3.57
N LEU A 338 14.69 -9.37 2.98
CA LEU A 338 14.94 -9.77 1.59
C LEU A 338 14.66 -11.25 1.31
N GLU A 339 14.71 -12.12 2.32
CA GLU A 339 14.25 -13.51 2.20
C GLU A 339 12.74 -13.62 1.93
N VAL A 340 11.97 -12.61 2.35
CA VAL A 340 10.50 -12.55 2.22
C VAL A 340 10.06 -11.64 1.08
N VAL A 341 10.59 -10.42 1.01
CA VAL A 341 10.15 -9.37 0.07
C VAL A 341 11.17 -9.05 -1.02
N GLY A 342 12.32 -9.72 -1.04
CA GLY A 342 13.28 -9.62 -2.14
C GLY A 342 12.86 -10.45 -3.36
N PRO A 343 13.61 -10.38 -4.48
CA PRO A 343 13.25 -11.06 -5.72
C PRO A 343 13.01 -12.57 -5.53
N LYS A 344 13.84 -13.25 -4.73
CA LYS A 344 13.66 -14.68 -4.42
C LYS A 344 12.33 -15.01 -3.74
N GLY A 345 11.80 -14.09 -2.92
CA GLY A 345 10.48 -14.23 -2.30
C GLY A 345 9.34 -14.28 -3.31
N PHE A 346 9.54 -13.68 -4.49
CA PHE A 346 8.61 -13.70 -5.62
C PHE A 346 8.92 -14.79 -6.65
N GLY A 347 9.92 -15.65 -6.39
CA GLY A 347 10.30 -16.75 -7.28
C GLY A 347 11.33 -16.41 -8.35
N TYR A 348 11.94 -15.23 -8.32
CA TYR A 348 13.08 -14.90 -9.18
C TYR A 348 14.36 -15.60 -8.71
N ASP A 349 15.26 -15.91 -9.63
CA ASP A 349 16.49 -16.68 -9.37
C ASP A 349 17.72 -15.81 -9.04
N PHE A 350 17.55 -14.49 -8.97
CA PHE A 350 18.60 -13.51 -8.64
C PHE A 350 18.39 -12.86 -7.27
N ASP A 351 19.47 -12.31 -6.70
CA ASP A 351 19.44 -11.58 -5.43
C ASP A 351 19.10 -10.10 -5.63
N TYR A 352 18.65 -9.48 -4.54
CA TYR A 352 18.43 -8.04 -4.52
C TYR A 352 19.75 -7.26 -4.65
N GLU A 353 19.79 -6.28 -5.54
CA GLU A 353 20.86 -5.31 -5.66
C GLU A 353 20.30 -3.88 -5.62
N ASN A 354 20.94 -2.98 -4.85
CA ASN A 354 20.59 -1.56 -4.86
C ASN A 354 21.11 -0.88 -6.14
N LEU A 355 20.33 -1.01 -7.21
CA LEU A 355 20.62 -0.42 -8.52
C LEU A 355 20.44 1.11 -8.53
N LEU A 356 19.59 1.65 -7.66
CA LEU A 356 19.32 3.10 -7.60
C LEU A 356 20.52 3.87 -7.05
N LYS A 357 21.27 3.30 -6.10
CA LYS A 357 22.42 3.95 -5.43
C LYS A 357 22.04 5.31 -4.80
N ILE A 358 20.78 5.43 -4.38
CA ILE A 358 20.23 6.60 -3.67
C ILE A 358 20.19 6.27 -2.17
N PRO A 359 20.48 7.23 -1.27
CA PRO A 359 20.28 7.04 0.16
C PRO A 359 18.84 6.64 0.49
N ARG A 360 18.70 5.71 1.45
CA ARG A 360 17.39 5.34 2.01
C ARG A 360 17.07 6.28 3.17
N ILE A 361 15.77 6.46 3.41
CA ILE A 361 15.23 7.24 4.53
C ILE A 361 14.55 6.27 5.48
#